data_AF-A0A7R6VNI9-F1
#
_entry.id   AF-A0A7R6VNI9-F1
#
_cell.length_a   1.000
_cell.length_b   1.000
_cell.length_c   1.000
_cell.angle_alpha   90.00
_cell.angle_beta   90.00
_cell.angle_gamma   90.00
#
_symmetry.space_group_name_H-M   'P 1'
#
loop_
_entity.id
_entity.type
_entity.pdbx_description
1 polymer ?
#
loop_
_entity_poly.entity_id
_entity_poly.type
_entity_poly.pdbx_seq_one_letter_code
_entity_poly.pdbx_strand_id
1 'polypeptide(L)'
;MEYYMQDIPSHDFLPIFVVSAAIIFLGMMYAGFFTLVKLRLVKKYFMIFAYLSWIALVVSMYYLGELLRVEPYTQKVLIGAMVGYLVFPHIVYFLLEKVHRRFEHQEVIS
;
A
#
# COMPACT_ATOMS: atom_id res chain seq x y z
N MET A 1 -9.06 26.55 -28.35
CA MET A 1 -8.51 26.27 -27.01
C MET A 1 -7.78 24.95 -27.12
N GLU A 2 -6.56 24.96 -27.66
CA GLU A 2 -5.67 23.80 -27.60
C GLU A 2 -5.30 23.60 -26.14
N TYR A 3 -5.79 22.50 -25.55
CA TYR A 3 -5.25 22.01 -24.29
C TYR A 3 -3.82 21.57 -24.59
N TYR A 4 -2.84 22.41 -24.29
CA TYR A 4 -1.46 21.96 -24.21
C TYR A 4 -1.43 20.85 -23.15
N MET A 5 -1.39 19.60 -23.61
CA MET A 5 -0.84 18.53 -22.78
C MET A 5 0.55 19.00 -22.44
N GLN A 6 0.79 19.29 -21.17
CA GLN A 6 2.12 19.58 -20.69
C GLN A 6 2.93 18.30 -20.89
N ASP A 7 3.63 18.22 -22.03
CA ASP A 7 4.41 17.05 -22.39
C ASP A 7 5.40 16.77 -21.27
N ILE A 8 5.26 15.59 -20.65
CA ILE A 8 6.27 15.11 -19.72
C ILE A 8 7.55 14.98 -20.53
N PRO A 9 8.66 15.63 -20.14
CA PRO A 9 9.92 15.49 -20.85
C PRO A 9 10.23 14.01 -21.01
N SER A 10 10.56 13.55 -22.22
CA SER A 10 10.73 12.12 -22.50
C SER A 10 11.78 11.44 -21.61
N HIS A 11 12.68 12.24 -21.03
CA HIS A 11 13.66 11.87 -20.02
C HIS A 11 13.03 11.38 -18.69
N ASP A 12 11.91 11.96 -18.27
CA ASP A 12 11.24 11.66 -17.00
C ASP A 12 10.29 10.45 -17.09
N PHE A 13 9.90 10.05 -18.31
CA PHE A 13 8.96 8.96 -18.54
C PHE A 13 9.43 7.62 -17.93
N LEU A 14 10.66 7.20 -18.22
CA LEU A 14 11.22 5.95 -17.70
C LEU A 14 11.31 5.93 -16.17
N PRO A 15 11.88 6.96 -15.50
CA PRO A 15 11.85 7.08 -14.05
C PRO A 15 10.44 6.98 -13.45
N ILE A 16 9.47 7.73 -14.01
CA ILE A 16 8.08 7.70 -13.54
C ILE A 16 7.50 6.28 -13.65
N PHE A 17 7.71 5.60 -14.78
CA PHE A 17 7.23 4.24 -15.00
C PHE A 17 7.84 3.25 -14.00
N VAL A 18 9.16 3.28 -13.82
CA VAL A 18 9.89 2.38 -12.92
C VAL A 18 9.45 2.60 -11.46
N VAL A 19 9.33 3.85 -11.03
CA VAL A 19 8.90 4.19 -9.66
C VAL A 19 7.44 3.78 -9.46
N SER A 20 6.57 3.98 -10.45
CA SER A 20 5.17 3.55 -10.40
C SER A 20 5.05 2.02 -10.30
N ALA A 21 5.83 1.28 -11.08
CA ALA A 21 5.90 -0.18 -10.99
C ALA A 21 6.40 -0.64 -9.62
N ALA A 22 7.43 0.02 -9.08
CA ALA A 22 7.95 -0.25 -7.75
C ALA A 22 6.89 -0.01 -6.66
N ILE A 23 6.09 1.06 -6.76
CA ILE A 23 4.98 1.33 -5.83
C ILE A 23 3.98 0.17 -5.82
N ILE A 24 3.55 -0.29 -7.00
CA ILE A 24 2.59 -1.41 -7.10
C ILE A 24 3.19 -2.68 -6.49
N PHE A 25 4.44 -2.99 -6.83
CA PHE A 25 5.14 -4.18 -6.35
C PHE A 25 5.34 -4.15 -4.83
N LEU A 26 5.77 -3.03 -4.26
CA LEU A 26 5.98 -2.85 -2.83
C LEU A 26 4.66 -2.86 -2.06
N GLY A 27 3.60 -2.26 -2.62
CA GLY A 27 2.24 -2.35 -2.05
C GLY A 27 1.75 -3.79 -1.99
N MET A 28 1.91 -4.54 -3.09
CA MET A 28 1.59 -5.96 -3.11
C MET A 28 2.41 -6.76 -2.09
N MET A 29 3.72 -6.51 -1.99
CA MET A 29 4.57 -7.15 -0.99
C MET A 29 4.09 -6.88 0.43
N TYR A 30 3.80 -5.62 0.77
CA TYR A 30 3.31 -5.27 2.11
C TYR A 30 2.01 -6.02 2.44
N ALA A 31 1.00 -5.93 1.59
CA ALA A 31 -0.29 -6.59 1.80
C ALA A 31 -0.15 -8.12 1.83
N GLY A 32 0.68 -8.68 0.94
CA GLY A 32 0.96 -10.11 0.83
C GLY A 32 1.65 -10.67 2.08
N PHE A 33 2.78 -10.09 2.49
CA PHE A 33 3.50 -10.52 3.69
C PHE A 33 2.66 -10.34 4.96
N PHE A 34 1.92 -9.23 5.07
CA PHE A 34 1.02 -9.01 6.21
C PHE A 34 -0.01 -10.14 6.31
N THR A 35 -0.67 -10.46 5.20
CA THR A 35 -1.69 -11.50 5.12
C THR A 35 -1.11 -12.88 5.42
N LEU A 36 0.03 -13.23 4.79
CA LEU A 36 0.73 -14.50 5.00
C LEU A 36 1.08 -14.73 6.48
N VAL A 37 1.59 -13.70 7.17
CA VAL A 37 1.93 -13.81 8.60
C VAL A 37 0.67 -13.95 9.45
N LYS A 38 -0.38 -13.18 9.15
CA LYS A 38 -1.63 -13.18 9.92
C LYS A 38 -2.44 -14.46 9.77
N LEU A 39 -2.36 -15.11 8.61
CA LEU A 39 -2.89 -16.45 8.38
C LEU A 39 -1.98 -17.56 8.94
N ARG A 40 -0.90 -17.22 9.64
CA ARG A 40 0.11 -18.16 10.19
C ARG A 40 0.74 -19.09 9.15
N LEU A 41 0.69 -18.72 7.86
CA LEU A 41 1.31 -19.48 6.77
C LEU A 41 2.84 -19.34 6.78
N VAL A 42 3.34 -18.24 7.35
CA VAL A 42 4.79 -17.97 7.49
C VAL A 42 5.15 -17.49 8.89
N LYS A 43 6.44 -17.55 9.23
CA LYS A 43 6.97 -17.13 10.54
C LYS A 43 6.72 -15.63 10.79
N LYS A 44 6.47 -15.28 12.05
CA LYS A 44 6.22 -13.89 12.50
C LYS A 44 7.32 -12.89 12.11
N TYR A 45 8.57 -13.34 11.92
CA TYR A 45 9.67 -12.50 11.46
C TYR A 45 9.44 -11.85 10.08
N PHE A 46 8.62 -12.45 9.22
CA PHE A 46 8.24 -11.86 7.92
C PHE A 46 7.40 -10.59 8.06
N MET A 47 6.87 -10.30 9.25
CA MET A 47 6.16 -9.06 9.52
C MET A 47 7.09 -7.84 9.46
N ILE A 48 8.37 -8.01 9.80
CA ILE A 48 9.40 -6.96 9.64
C ILE A 48 9.56 -6.61 8.15
N PHE A 49 9.60 -7.63 7.28
CA PHE A 49 9.69 -7.42 5.83
C PHE A 49 8.46 -6.68 5.29
N ALA A 50 7.25 -7.00 5.77
CA ALA A 50 6.05 -6.22 5.44
C ALA A 50 6.25 -4.73 5.75
N TYR A 51 6.64 -4.39 6.99
CA TYR A 51 6.83 -2.99 7.38
C TYR A 51 7.97 -2.30 6.61
N LEU A 52 9.05 -3.01 6.29
CA LEU A 52 10.12 -2.49 5.44
C LEU A 52 9.62 -2.20 4.02
N SER A 53 8.83 -3.10 3.44
CA SER A 53 8.18 -2.87 2.14
C SER A 53 7.24 -1.67 2.17
N TRP A 54 6.52 -1.45 3.29
CA TRP A 54 5.69 -0.26 3.46
C TRP A 54 6.54 1.03 3.54
N ILE A 55 7.64 1.05 4.30
CA ILE A 55 8.53 2.22 4.34
C ILE A 55 9.07 2.53 2.93
N ALA A 56 9.53 1.51 2.22
CA ALA A 56 10.01 1.65 0.86
C ALA A 56 8.90 2.18 -0.07
N LEU A 57 7.67 1.69 0.08
CA LEU A 57 6.50 2.17 -0.66
C LEU A 57 6.27 3.67 -0.43
N VAL A 58 6.32 4.15 0.81
CA VAL A 58 6.15 5.57 1.13
C VAL A 58 7.24 6.42 0.49
N VAL A 59 8.49 5.97 0.52
CA VAL A 59 9.61 6.66 -0.10
C VAL A 59 9.44 6.73 -1.62
N SER A 60 9.06 5.61 -2.27
CA SER A 60 8.78 5.60 -3.71
C SER A 60 7.61 6.52 -4.07
N MET A 61 6.57 6.57 -3.24
CA MET A 61 5.42 7.47 -3.44
C MET A 61 5.83 8.94 -3.34
N TYR A 62 6.68 9.27 -2.37
CA TYR A 62 7.23 10.62 -2.23
C TYR A 62 8.05 11.02 -3.46
N TYR A 63 8.95 10.13 -3.91
CA TYR A 63 9.78 10.35 -5.08
C TYR A 63 8.96 10.49 -6.37
N LEU A 64 7.91 9.68 -6.54
CA LEU A 64 6.97 9.82 -7.66
C LEU A 64 6.30 11.18 -7.67
N GLY A 65 5.92 11.71 -6.50
CA GLY A 65 5.35 13.05 -6.39
C GLY A 65 6.32 14.15 -6.83
N GLU A 66 7.60 14.05 -6.46
CA GLU A 66 8.61 15.00 -6.93
C GLU A 66 8.80 14.93 -8.45
N LEU A 67 8.87 13.72 -9.02
CA LEU A 67 8.95 13.49 -10.46
C LEU A 67 7.75 14.06 -11.24
N LEU A 68 6.54 13.89 -10.70
CA LEU A 68 5.30 14.41 -11.29
C LEU A 68 5.09 15.91 -11.01
N ARG A 69 5.96 16.53 -10.20
CA ARG A 69 5.87 17.93 -9.79
C ARG A 69 4.48 18.26 -9.23
N VAL A 70 3.92 17.33 -8.45
CA VAL A 70 2.58 17.53 -7.87
C VAL A 70 2.59 18.69 -6.88
N GLU A 71 1.43 19.32 -6.74
CA GLU A 71 1.24 20.39 -5.78
C GLU A 71 1.62 19.91 -4.36
N PRO A 72 2.29 20.74 -3.52
CA PRO A 72 2.69 20.37 -2.17
C PRO A 72 1.51 19.93 -1.28
N TYR A 73 0.30 20.43 -1.55
CA TYR A 73 -0.90 19.96 -0.87
C TYR A 73 -1.21 18.50 -1.23
N THR A 74 -1.24 18.17 -2.52
CA THR A 74 -1.45 16.81 -3.03
C THR A 74 -0.41 15.84 -2.48
N GLN A 75 0.86 16.24 -2.42
CA GLN A 75 1.93 15.42 -1.84
C GLN A 75 1.65 15.06 -0.38
N LYS A 76 1.20 16.01 0.44
CA LYS A 76 0.84 15.75 1.84
C LYS A 76 -0.35 14.80 1.97
N VAL A 77 -1.37 14.96 1.13
CA VAL A 77 -2.54 14.06 1.09
C VAL A 77 -2.10 12.65 0.72
N LEU A 78 -1.16 12.50 -0.22
CA LEU A 78 -0.61 11.21 -0.64
C LEU A 78 0.09 10.48 0.50
N ILE A 79 0.91 11.20 1.27
CA ILE A 79 1.55 10.65 2.47
C ILE A 79 0.51 10.31 3.55
N GLY A 80 -0.52 11.14 3.72
CA GLY A 80 -1.66 10.83 4.60
C GLY A 80 -2.38 9.53 4.20
N ALA A 81 -2.57 9.31 2.90
CA ALA A 81 -3.17 8.08 2.37
C ALA A 81 -2.31 6.85 2.68
N MET A 82 -0.98 6.98 2.68
CA MET A 82 -0.07 5.87 3.04
C MET A 82 -0.20 5.44 4.51
N VAL A 83 -0.51 6.37 5.41
CA VAL A 83 -0.83 6.04 6.80
C VAL A 83 -2.13 5.24 6.87
N GLY A 84 -3.16 5.66 6.11
CA GLY A 84 -4.39 4.89 5.98
C GLY A 84 -4.13 3.47 5.45
N TYR A 85 -3.26 3.35 4.45
CA TYR A 85 -2.85 2.07 3.88
C TYR A 85 -2.14 1.15 4.90
N LEU A 86 -1.39 1.69 5.85
CA LEU A 86 -0.77 0.93 6.95
C LEU A 86 -1.83 0.34 7.90
N VAL A 87 -2.87 1.12 8.18
CA VAL A 87 -3.91 0.74 9.15
C VAL A 87 -4.93 -0.21 8.51
N PHE A 88 -5.16 -0.11 7.21
CA PHE A 88 -6.22 -0.85 6.51
C PHE A 88 -6.16 -2.38 6.71
N PRO A 89 -5.01 -3.07 6.54
CA PRO A 89 -4.93 -4.52 6.75
C PRO A 89 -5.21 -4.94 8.19
N HIS A 90 -4.89 -4.07 9.16
CA HIS A 90 -5.17 -4.33 10.58
C HIS A 90 -6.67 -4.33 10.86
N ILE A 91 -7.41 -3.37 10.28
CA ILE A 91 -8.87 -3.28 10.41
C ILE A 91 -9.52 -4.49 9.75
N VAL A 92 -9.12 -4.82 8.51
CA VAL A 92 -9.67 -5.97 7.78
C VAL A 92 -9.47 -7.27 8.56
N TYR A 93 -8.27 -7.50 9.10
CA TYR A 93 -8.01 -8.68 9.91
C TYR A 93 -8.86 -8.73 11.18
N PHE A 94 -8.99 -7.60 11.89
CA PHE A 94 -9.83 -7.52 13.09
C PHE A 94 -11.29 -7.84 12.79
N LEU A 95 -11.83 -7.31 11.69
CA LEU A 95 -13.19 -7.61 11.24
C LEU A 95 -13.34 -9.09 10.86
N LEU A 96 -12.37 -9.64 10.12
CA LEU A 96 -12.35 -11.04 9.71
C LEU A 96 -12.37 -11.98 10.92
N GLU A 97 -11.54 -11.70 11.93
CA GLU A 97 -11.46 -12.49 13.16
C GLU A 97 -12.77 -12.42 13.97
N LYS A 98 -13.38 -11.23 14.06
CA LYS A 98 -14.66 -11.02 14.77
C LYS A 98 -15.81 -11.74 14.06
N VAL A 99 -15.83 -11.70 12.73
CA VAL A 99 -16.79 -12.40 11.90
C VAL A 99 -16.64 -13.91 12.06
N HIS A 100 -15.42 -14.43 11.95
CA HIS A 100 -15.13 -15.85 12.09
C HIS A 100 -15.61 -16.40 13.44
N ARG A 101 -15.27 -15.72 14.55
CA ARG A 101 -15.77 -16.09 15.89
C ARG A 101 -17.29 -16.09 16.03
N ARG A 102 -17.97 -15.15 15.38
CA ARG A 102 -19.44 -15.05 15.46
C ARG A 102 -20.12 -16.22 14.77
N PHE A 103 -19.61 -16.64 13.62
CA PHE A 103 -20.18 -17.74 12.85
C PHE A 103 -19.83 -19.12 13.43
N GLU A 104 -18.61 -19.31 13.95
CA GLU A 104 -18.24 -20.55 14.66
C GLU A 104 -19.15 -20.83 15.87
N HIS A 105 -19.64 -19.80 16.58
CA HIS A 105 -20.58 -19.99 17.69
C HIS A 105 -22.04 -20.23 17.27
N GLN A 106 -22.44 -19.92 16.04
CA GLN A 106 -23.81 -20.21 15.58
C GLN A 106 -23.96 -21.64 15.08
N GLU A 107 -22.92 -22.26 14.51
CA GLU A 107 -22.97 -23.66 14.05
C GLU A 107 -22.99 -24.67 15.21
N VAL A 108 -22.54 -24.30 16.41
CA VAL A 108 -22.52 -25.21 17.58
C VAL A 108 -23.87 -25.23 18.33
N ILE A 109 -24.81 -24.34 17.98
CA ILE A 109 -26.11 -24.19 18.68
C ILE A 109 -27.29 -24.65 17.80
N SER A 110 -27.07 -25.01 16.53
CA SER A 110 -28.07 -25.63 15.63
C SER A 110 -27.92 -27.14 15.58
#